data_AF-A0A3R6N5I5-F1
#
_entry.id   AF-A0A3R6N5I5-F1
#
_cell.length_a   1.000
_cell.length_b   1.000
_cell.length_c   1.000
_cell.angle_alpha   90.00
_cell.angle_beta   90.00
_cell.angle_gamma   90.00
#
_symmetry.space_group_name_H-M   'P 1'
#
loop_
_entity.id
_entity.type
_entity.pdbx_description
1 polymer ?
#
loop_
_entity_poly.entity_id
_entity_poly.type
_entity_poly.pdbx_seq_one_letter_code
_entity_poly.pdbx_strand_id
1 'polypeptide(L)'
;MKPEIKKLLILNLPYLLFVWLFDKVGAAVRLSPGADASAKLLHLGDGFTTAFSSIAPSFHPADLLIGIAGAVIVRLIIYTKGKNAKKYRRGTEYGSARWGGADDIKPYTDPVFENNIPLTQTERLTMNSRPKQPKYARNKNILVIGGSGSGKTRFFVKPSLMQCTSKDFPTSYIVTDPKGTLILETGKMLQRYKYRIKVLNTINFKKSMKYNPFAYLRSEKDILKLVNTIIANTKGDGEKSGEDFWVKAEKLYYTALIGYIWYEAPEDEKNFTTLLEMINASEAREDDEDFQNPVDLMFERLEEKDPEHFAVKQYKKYKLAAGVVCSKRLLNQAVGKSLRTHNLKPKKRAQVMRKNEKITALYERLSRDDFGKDDDQQRESNSISNQKAMLEDFAARQGFTNIVHFTDDGISGTCFDRPGFLAMMKEVEAGNVEYLCIKDMSRMGRDYL
;
A
#
# COMPACT_ATOMS: atom_id res chain seq x y z
N MET A 1 23.22 23.93 47.60
CA MET A 1 21.89 24.45 47.18
C MET A 1 21.29 23.49 46.15
N LYS A 2 20.06 22.99 46.35
CA LYS A 2 19.43 22.03 45.40
C LYS A 2 19.46 22.61 43.96
N PRO A 3 19.78 21.81 42.92
CA PRO A 3 19.94 22.30 41.54
C PRO A 3 18.69 23.02 41.00
N GLU A 4 17.50 22.65 41.48
CA GLU A 4 16.23 23.32 41.14
C GLU A 4 16.15 24.75 41.68
N ILE A 5 16.64 25.01 42.89
CA ILE A 5 16.62 26.35 43.51
C ILE A 5 17.58 27.28 42.76
N LYS A 6 18.76 26.77 42.34
CA LYS A 6 19.73 27.53 41.55
C LYS A 6 19.14 27.96 40.21
N LYS A 7 18.41 27.05 39.55
CA LYS A 7 17.72 27.33 38.30
C LYS A 7 16.60 28.37 38.48
N LEU A 8 15.83 28.28 39.56
CA LEU A 8 14.76 29.22 39.87
C LEU A 8 15.30 30.64 40.14
N LEU A 9 16.41 30.75 40.88
CA LEU A 9 17.06 32.03 41.18
C LEU A 9 17.65 32.68 39.92
N ILE A 10 18.38 31.92 39.10
CA ILE A 10 18.94 32.43 37.84
C ILE A 10 17.84 32.90 36.88
N LEU A 11 16.72 32.19 36.83
CA LEU A 11 15.59 32.55 35.98
C LEU A 11 14.88 33.83 36.43
N ASN A 12 14.85 34.10 37.74
CA ASN A 12 14.15 35.26 38.30
C ASN A 12 15.05 36.49 38.49
N LEU A 13 16.38 36.32 38.50
CA LEU A 13 17.37 37.39 38.72
C LEU A 13 17.19 38.61 37.78
N PRO A 14 16.91 38.45 36.47
CA PRO A 14 16.71 39.60 35.58
C PRO A 14 15.48 40.45 35.93
N TYR A 15 14.48 39.88 36.63
CA TYR A 15 13.29 40.63 37.03
C TYR A 15 13.55 41.61 38.17
N LEU A 16 14.60 41.39 38.97
CA LEU A 16 15.03 42.35 39.99
C LEU A 16 15.51 43.67 39.37
N LEU A 17 16.11 43.61 38.17
CA LEU A 17 16.48 44.81 37.41
C LEU A 17 15.25 45.58 36.97
N PHE A 18 14.17 44.90 36.57
CA PHE A 18 12.90 45.55 36.26
C PHE A 18 12.24 46.13 37.51
N VAL A 19 12.29 45.45 38.66
CA VAL A 19 11.81 46.02 39.93
C VAL A 19 12.52 47.34 40.23
N TRP A 20 13.85 47.37 40.11
CA TRP A 20 14.65 48.58 40.29
C TRP A 20 14.30 49.68 39.28
N LEU A 21 14.16 49.33 37.99
CA LEU A 21 13.86 50.31 36.95
C LEU A 21 12.48 50.97 37.15
N PHE A 22 11.44 50.18 37.41
CA PHE A 22 10.09 50.70 37.63
C PHE A 22 9.96 51.43 38.97
N ASP A 23 10.71 51.01 40.00
CA ASP A 23 10.84 51.74 41.26
C ASP A 23 11.43 53.14 41.05
N LYS A 24 12.48 53.26 40.22
CA LYS A 24 13.07 54.56 39.84
C LYS A 24 12.11 55.45 39.05
N VAL A 25 11.26 54.86 38.21
CA VAL A 25 10.21 55.61 37.51
C VAL A 25 9.16 56.13 38.50
N GLY A 26 8.76 55.32 39.49
CA GLY A 26 7.90 55.78 40.58
C GLY A 26 8.52 56.94 41.37
N ALA A 27 9.81 56.81 41.70
CA ALA A 27 10.56 57.86 42.38
C ALA A 27 10.69 59.14 41.55
N ALA A 28 10.91 59.04 40.23
CA ALA A 28 10.99 60.19 39.33
C ALA A 28 9.67 60.98 39.30
N VAL A 29 8.53 60.29 39.21
CA VAL A 29 7.20 60.92 39.24
C VAL A 29 6.93 61.59 40.60
N ARG A 30 7.39 60.97 41.70
CA ARG A 30 7.22 61.52 43.05
C ARG A 30 8.08 62.77 43.29
N LEU A 31 9.31 62.78 42.80
CA LEU A 31 10.29 63.86 42.96
C LEU A 31 10.11 65.01 41.94
N SER A 32 9.23 64.84 40.94
CA SER A 32 8.92 65.90 39.97
C SER A 32 8.11 67.02 40.63
N PRO A 33 8.50 68.30 40.45
CA PRO A 33 7.79 69.44 41.03
C PRO A 33 6.43 69.66 40.34
N GLY A 34 5.40 69.93 41.14
CA GLY A 34 4.02 70.17 40.67
C GLY A 34 2.97 69.58 41.61
N ALA A 35 1.88 70.32 41.86
CA ALA A 35 0.77 69.85 42.69
C ALA A 35 -0.14 68.86 41.95
N ASP A 36 -0.35 69.09 40.65
CA ASP A 36 -1.23 68.29 39.79
C ASP A 36 -0.45 67.39 38.83
N ALA A 37 -1.12 66.34 38.31
CA ALA A 37 -0.51 65.35 37.43
C ALA A 37 0.06 65.95 36.13
N SER A 38 -0.56 67.00 35.59
CA SER A 38 -0.10 67.72 34.40
C SER A 38 1.19 68.50 34.65
N ALA A 39 1.30 69.15 35.82
CA ALA A 39 2.50 69.88 36.22
C ALA A 39 3.68 68.93 36.47
N LYS A 40 3.43 67.78 37.12
CA LYS A 40 4.45 66.74 37.31
C LYS A 40 4.93 66.13 36.00
N LEU A 41 4.07 66.03 35.00
CA LEU A 41 4.43 65.55 33.66
C LEU A 41 5.32 66.55 32.90
N LEU A 42 5.08 67.85 33.08
CA LEU A 42 5.88 68.91 32.47
C LEU A 42 7.31 68.96 33.04
N HIS A 43 7.47 68.71 34.34
CA HIS A 43 8.77 68.69 35.03
C HIS A 43 9.34 67.29 35.28
N LEU A 44 8.87 66.30 34.51
CA LEU A 44 9.27 64.90 34.69
C LEU A 44 10.79 64.71 34.52
N GLY A 45 11.42 65.47 33.62
CA GLY A 45 12.86 65.44 33.38
C GLY A 45 13.69 65.79 34.63
N ASP A 46 13.21 66.73 35.44
CA ASP A 46 13.85 67.14 36.70
C ASP A 46 13.69 66.06 37.79
N GLY A 47 12.54 65.38 37.80
CA GLY A 47 12.32 64.21 38.66
C GLY A 47 13.20 63.02 38.28
N PHE A 48 13.41 62.79 36.97
CA PHE A 48 14.29 61.72 36.47
C PHE A 48 15.76 61.98 36.82
N THR A 49 16.27 63.20 36.63
CA THR A 49 17.65 63.54 37.00
C THR A 49 17.90 63.35 38.49
N THR A 50 16.93 63.74 39.33
CA THR A 50 17.01 63.55 40.78
C THR A 50 16.92 62.08 41.18
N ALA A 51 15.99 61.31 40.59
CA ALA A 51 15.80 59.89 40.90
C ALA A 51 16.98 59.01 40.50
N PHE A 52 17.70 59.36 39.41
CA PHE A 52 18.86 58.61 38.91
C PHE A 52 20.21 59.12 39.42
N SER A 53 20.24 60.18 40.24
CA SER A 53 21.46 60.67 40.90
C SER A 53 22.10 59.64 41.84
N SER A 54 21.30 58.72 42.38
CA SER A 54 21.76 57.58 43.19
C SER A 54 21.31 56.26 42.56
N ILE A 55 22.19 55.27 42.60
CA ILE A 55 21.91 53.91 42.08
C ILE A 55 20.98 53.14 43.05
N ALA A 56 20.87 53.55 44.32
CA ALA A 56 20.06 52.84 45.30
C ALA A 56 18.54 52.91 45.00
N PRO A 57 17.75 51.84 45.24
CA PRO A 57 16.30 51.88 45.10
C PRO A 57 15.64 52.94 46.00
N SER A 58 14.47 53.41 45.60
CA SER A 58 13.60 54.19 46.46
C SER A 58 12.99 53.26 47.51
N PHE A 59 13.33 53.44 48.79
CA PHE A 59 12.69 52.68 49.87
C PHE A 59 11.29 53.20 50.23
N HIS A 60 10.68 54.02 49.36
CA HIS A 60 9.33 54.52 49.57
C HIS A 60 8.30 53.44 49.20
N PRO A 61 7.30 53.15 50.06
CA PRO A 61 6.37 52.05 49.84
C PRO A 61 5.63 52.09 48.49
N ALA A 62 5.24 53.28 48.03
CA ALA A 62 4.53 53.43 46.75
C ALA A 62 5.42 53.14 45.54
N ASP A 63 6.69 53.56 45.57
CA ASP A 63 7.63 53.38 44.46
C ASP A 63 8.03 51.90 44.35
N LEU A 64 8.23 51.23 45.48
CA LEU A 64 8.53 49.80 45.54
C LEU A 64 7.36 48.94 45.03
N LEU A 65 6.12 49.34 45.35
CA LEU A 65 4.91 48.69 44.81
C LEU A 65 4.82 48.85 43.29
N ILE A 66 5.13 50.05 42.75
CA ILE A 66 5.21 50.29 41.30
C ILE A 66 6.31 49.43 40.67
N GLY A 67 7.47 49.32 41.33
CA GLY A 67 8.57 48.44 40.96
C GLY A 67 8.16 46.97 40.81
N ILE A 68 7.55 46.42 41.86
CA ILE A 68 7.09 45.02 41.89
C ILE A 68 5.98 44.79 40.86
N ALA A 69 4.99 45.68 40.79
CA ALA A 69 3.88 45.58 39.84
C ALA A 69 4.38 45.60 38.38
N GLY A 70 5.30 46.50 38.05
CA GLY A 70 5.92 46.59 36.72
C GLY A 70 6.68 45.31 36.34
N ALA A 71 7.47 44.76 37.26
CA ALA A 71 8.18 43.50 37.03
C ALA A 71 7.24 42.29 36.85
N VAL A 72 6.12 42.24 37.60
CA VAL A 72 5.08 41.21 37.44
C VAL A 72 4.41 41.30 36.06
N ILE A 73 4.10 42.51 35.59
CA ILE A 73 3.52 42.72 34.25
C ILE A 73 4.48 42.24 33.16
N VAL A 74 5.76 42.63 33.24
CA VAL A 74 6.79 42.17 32.29
C VAL A 74 6.93 40.65 32.32
N ARG A 75 6.91 40.03 33.51
CA ARG A 75 6.94 38.57 33.66
C ARG A 75 5.71 37.92 33.02
N LEU A 76 4.53 38.49 33.18
CA LEU A 76 3.30 38.00 32.57
C LEU A 76 3.34 38.11 31.03
N ILE A 77 3.86 39.21 30.49
CA ILE A 77 4.03 39.40 29.04
C ILE A 77 5.01 38.36 28.47
N ILE A 78 6.15 38.13 29.14
CA ILE A 78 7.14 37.14 28.68
C ILE A 78 6.56 35.72 28.80
N TYR A 79 5.86 35.42 29.89
CA TYR A 79 5.23 34.13 30.11
C TYR A 79 4.15 33.82 29.06
N THR A 80 3.27 34.77 28.76
CA THR A 80 2.22 34.63 27.74
C THR A 80 2.82 34.49 26.33
N LYS A 81 3.83 35.31 25.97
CA LYS A 81 4.57 35.17 24.71
C LYS A 81 5.27 33.80 24.60
N GLY A 82 5.92 33.35 25.67
CA GLY A 82 6.62 32.05 25.71
C GLY A 82 5.68 30.85 25.58
N LYS A 83 4.50 30.87 26.22
CA LYS A 83 3.49 29.82 26.06
C LYS A 83 2.86 29.82 24.66
N ASN A 84 2.63 30.99 24.08
CA ASN A 84 2.04 31.12 22.74
C ASN A 84 3.02 30.71 21.63
N ALA A 85 4.33 30.99 21.78
CA ALA A 85 5.35 30.62 20.81
C ALA A 85 5.43 29.10 20.54
N LYS A 86 5.09 28.26 21.52
CA LYS A 86 5.15 26.80 21.39
C LYS A 86 3.89 26.16 20.81
N LYS A 87 2.73 26.83 20.90
CA LYS A 87 1.43 26.27 20.49
C LYS A 87 0.91 26.80 19.16
N TYR A 88 1.30 28.00 18.74
CA TYR A 88 0.74 28.64 17.55
C TYR A 88 1.83 29.21 16.65
N ARG A 89 1.94 28.68 15.43
CA ARG A 89 2.62 29.36 14.32
C ARG A 89 1.61 30.30 13.68
N ARG A 90 1.62 31.57 14.07
CA ARG A 90 0.71 32.58 13.51
C ARG A 90 1.00 32.76 12.01
N GLY A 91 -0.03 32.63 11.17
CA GLY A 91 0.10 32.73 9.71
C GLY A 91 0.57 31.44 9.02
N THR A 92 0.52 30.29 9.69
CA THR A 92 0.93 29.00 9.12
C THR A 92 -0.18 27.99 9.31
N GLU A 93 -0.57 27.33 8.21
CA GLU A 93 -1.63 26.32 8.22
C GLU A 93 -1.25 25.12 9.10
N TYR A 94 -2.26 24.54 9.75
CA TYR A 94 -2.11 23.31 10.51
C TYR A 94 -1.61 22.19 9.60
N GLY A 95 -0.54 21.49 10.00
CA GLY A 95 0.10 20.46 9.18
C GLY A 95 1.33 20.92 8.40
N SER A 96 1.69 22.21 8.46
CA SER A 96 2.89 22.72 7.78
C SER A 96 4.19 22.14 8.35
N ALA A 97 5.01 21.56 7.47
CA ALA A 97 6.32 21.01 7.81
C ALA A 97 7.44 22.06 7.69
N ARG A 98 8.56 21.82 8.38
CA ARG A 98 9.83 22.54 8.15
C ARG A 98 10.93 21.53 7.93
N TRP A 99 12.02 21.96 7.29
CA TRP A 99 13.24 21.16 7.26
C TRP A 99 13.76 20.94 8.69
N GLY A 100 14.04 19.67 9.00
CA GLY A 100 14.64 19.26 10.26
C GLY A 100 16.13 19.58 10.28
N GLY A 101 16.67 19.91 11.45
CA GLY A 101 18.11 20.04 11.68
C GLY A 101 18.69 18.82 12.40
N ALA A 102 20.01 18.84 12.63
CA ALA A 102 20.71 17.75 13.33
C ALA A 102 20.17 17.50 14.75
N ASP A 103 19.71 18.53 15.45
CA ASP A 103 19.13 18.37 16.79
C ASP A 103 17.76 17.67 16.78
N ASP A 104 17.02 17.79 15.67
CA ASP A 104 15.70 17.18 15.55
C ASP A 104 15.80 15.64 15.38
N ILE A 105 16.87 15.14 14.73
CA ILE A 105 17.06 13.70 14.48
C ILE A 105 17.74 12.96 15.64
N LYS A 106 18.56 13.65 16.46
CA LYS A 106 19.32 13.06 17.57
C LYS A 106 18.51 12.12 18.48
N PRO A 107 17.27 12.45 18.90
CA PRO A 107 16.49 11.56 19.77
C PRO A 107 16.09 10.23 19.12
N TYR A 108 16.18 10.14 17.80
CA TYR A 108 15.83 8.96 17.00
C TYR A 108 17.06 8.14 16.59
N THR A 109 18.26 8.56 16.98
CA THR A 109 19.52 7.88 16.63
C THR A 109 20.09 7.15 17.84
N ASP A 110 20.58 5.93 17.62
CA ASP A 110 21.34 5.16 18.59
C ASP A 110 22.82 5.60 18.59
N PRO A 111 23.50 5.70 19.75
CA PRO A 111 24.90 6.08 19.80
C PRO A 111 25.83 5.11 19.05
N VAL A 112 25.47 3.82 18.97
CA VAL A 112 26.23 2.81 18.23
C VAL A 112 25.84 2.88 16.76
N PHE A 113 26.83 3.15 15.88
CA PHE A 113 26.58 3.35 14.45
C PHE A 113 25.79 2.17 13.85
N GLU A 114 26.21 0.95 14.16
CA GLU A 114 25.70 -0.30 13.63
C GLU A 114 24.24 -0.54 13.99
N ASN A 115 23.78 0.04 15.11
CA ASN A 115 22.41 -0.10 15.63
C ASN A 115 21.39 0.81 14.92
N ASN A 116 21.78 1.46 13.83
CA ASN A 116 20.93 2.39 13.09
C ASN A 116 20.72 1.97 11.64
N ILE A 117 19.57 2.37 11.09
CA ILE A 117 19.25 2.33 9.67
C ILE A 117 19.74 3.65 9.05
N PRO A 118 20.65 3.62 8.05
CA PRO A 118 21.11 4.83 7.39
C PRO A 118 19.98 5.42 6.51
N LEU A 119 19.70 6.71 6.67
CA LEU A 119 18.73 7.44 5.84
C LEU A 119 19.44 8.37 4.86
N THR A 120 20.40 9.14 5.36
CA THR A 120 21.26 10.05 4.59
C THR A 120 22.71 9.91 5.08
N GLN A 121 23.59 10.82 4.65
CA GLN A 121 24.96 10.88 5.17
C GLN A 121 25.00 11.24 6.68
N THR A 122 24.05 12.04 7.16
CA THR A 122 24.03 12.62 8.50
C THR A 122 22.90 12.08 9.37
N GLU A 123 21.74 11.80 8.79
CA GLU A 123 20.55 11.33 9.49
C GLU A 123 20.46 9.79 9.50
N ARG A 124 20.09 9.24 10.66
CA ARG A 124 19.89 7.80 10.85
C ARG A 124 18.71 7.55 11.77
N LEU A 125 18.18 6.34 11.71
CA LEU A 125 17.06 5.89 12.52
C LEU A 125 17.44 4.65 13.32
N THR A 126 17.27 4.69 14.65
CA THR A 126 17.57 3.54 15.51
C THR A 126 16.74 2.32 15.14
N MET A 127 17.38 1.15 15.18
CA MET A 127 16.68 -0.14 15.05
C MET A 127 15.93 -0.53 16.33
N ASN A 128 16.02 0.24 17.41
CA ASN A 128 15.24 -0.02 18.62
C ASN A 128 13.75 0.33 18.44
N SER A 129 12.87 -0.67 18.57
CA SER A 129 11.41 -0.45 18.51
C SER A 129 10.83 0.17 19.78
N ARG A 130 11.54 0.07 20.92
CA ARG A 130 11.06 0.46 22.25
C ARG A 130 12.08 1.38 22.93
N PRO A 131 12.26 2.62 22.44
CA PRO A 131 13.12 3.59 23.11
C PRO A 131 12.58 3.93 24.51
N LYS A 132 13.47 4.35 25.41
CA LYS A 132 13.12 4.73 26.80
C LYS A 132 11.97 5.75 26.88
N GLN A 133 11.89 6.64 25.89
CA GLN A 133 10.79 7.59 25.75
C GLN A 133 9.90 7.17 24.56
N PRO A 134 8.68 6.67 24.80
CA PRO A 134 7.80 6.12 23.74
C PRO A 134 7.49 7.09 22.60
N LYS A 135 7.46 8.40 22.85
CA LYS A 135 7.25 9.44 21.81
C LYS A 135 8.27 9.39 20.67
N TYR A 136 9.44 8.78 20.88
CA TYR A 136 10.49 8.63 19.88
C TYR A 136 10.44 7.30 19.13
N ALA A 137 9.52 6.41 19.45
CA ALA A 137 9.29 5.22 18.65
C ALA A 137 8.80 5.62 17.25
N ARG A 138 9.40 5.04 16.21
CA ARG A 138 9.08 5.32 14.81
C ARG A 138 8.92 4.03 14.02
N ASN A 139 8.06 4.10 13.00
CA ASN A 139 7.98 3.07 11.98
C ASN A 139 9.30 3.03 11.19
N LYS A 140 9.75 1.83 10.84
CA LYS A 140 11.02 1.58 10.14
C LYS A 140 10.83 1.23 8.67
N ASN A 141 9.58 1.22 8.20
CA ASN A 141 9.29 1.13 6.78
C ASN A 141 9.76 2.42 6.09
N ILE A 142 10.64 2.27 5.10
CA ILE A 142 11.23 3.39 4.36
C ILE A 142 10.81 3.28 2.90
N LEU A 143 10.20 4.35 2.39
CA LEU A 143 9.88 4.50 0.98
C LEU A 143 10.92 5.42 0.33
N VAL A 144 11.65 4.89 -0.65
CA VAL A 144 12.66 5.66 -1.41
C VAL A 144 12.13 5.92 -2.82
N ILE A 145 11.80 7.18 -3.10
CA ILE A 145 11.28 7.63 -4.39
C ILE A 145 12.41 8.29 -5.17
N GLY A 146 12.56 7.94 -6.45
CA GLY A 146 13.50 8.58 -7.35
C GLY A 146 13.36 8.05 -8.77
N GLY A 147 13.67 8.89 -9.75
CA GLY A 147 13.65 8.51 -11.17
C GLY A 147 14.63 7.40 -11.54
N SER A 148 14.58 6.94 -12.78
CA SER A 148 15.64 6.06 -13.31
C SER A 148 16.99 6.81 -13.28
N GLY A 149 18.07 6.09 -12.98
CA GLY A 149 19.41 6.69 -12.88
C GLY A 149 19.70 7.53 -11.62
N SER A 150 18.71 7.80 -10.76
CA SER A 150 18.90 8.63 -9.54
C SER A 150 19.79 7.99 -8.46
N GLY A 151 20.31 6.79 -8.69
CA GLY A 151 21.24 6.12 -7.78
C GLY A 151 20.59 5.45 -6.56
N LYS A 152 19.28 5.17 -6.56
CA LYS A 152 18.57 4.46 -5.44
C LYS A 152 19.35 3.24 -4.91
N THR A 153 19.81 2.40 -5.82
CA THR A 153 20.59 1.20 -5.47
C THR A 153 21.94 1.55 -4.85
N ARG A 154 22.65 2.53 -5.41
CA ARG A 154 24.00 2.91 -4.98
C ARG A 154 24.00 3.66 -3.65
N PHE A 155 23.06 4.58 -3.44
CA PHE A 155 23.06 5.50 -2.31
C PHE A 155 22.19 5.04 -1.13
N PHE A 156 21.22 4.15 -1.35
CA PHE A 156 20.38 3.64 -0.26
C PHE A 156 20.52 2.14 -0.06
N VAL A 157 20.26 1.33 -1.10
CA VAL A 157 20.23 -0.15 -0.94
C VAL A 157 21.60 -0.71 -0.54
N LYS A 158 22.67 -0.31 -1.23
CA LYS A 158 24.03 -0.78 -0.92
C LYS A 158 24.46 -0.37 0.49
N PRO A 159 24.40 0.90 0.92
CA PRO A 159 24.71 1.28 2.30
C PRO A 159 23.88 0.53 3.34
N SER A 160 22.58 0.31 3.10
CA SER A 160 21.72 -0.46 4.00
C SER A 160 22.15 -1.92 4.14
N LEU A 161 22.67 -2.55 3.08
CA LEU A 161 23.27 -3.89 3.15
C LEU A 161 24.66 -3.87 3.81
N MET A 162 25.43 -2.81 3.58
CA MET A 162 26.75 -2.61 4.18
C MET A 162 26.69 -2.34 5.68
N GLN A 163 25.56 -1.84 6.17
CA GLN A 163 25.29 -1.71 7.61
C GLN A 163 25.49 -3.03 8.36
N CYS A 164 25.22 -4.16 7.68
CA CYS A 164 25.36 -5.52 8.21
C CYS A 164 24.63 -5.71 9.55
N THR A 165 24.91 -6.83 10.22
CA THR A 165 24.39 -7.13 11.54
C THR A 165 25.18 -6.35 12.59
N SER A 166 24.49 -5.85 13.61
CA SER A 166 25.16 -5.40 14.83
C SER A 166 25.15 -6.49 15.89
N LYS A 167 25.89 -6.29 16.97
CA LYS A 167 25.89 -7.20 18.14
C LYS A 167 24.54 -7.18 18.87
N ASP A 168 23.92 -6.01 18.94
CA ASP A 168 22.67 -5.80 19.69
C ASP A 168 21.43 -6.10 18.85
N PHE A 169 21.52 -5.94 17.52
CA PHE A 169 20.43 -6.13 16.57
C PHE A 169 20.84 -7.10 15.45
N PRO A 170 20.71 -8.41 15.67
CA PRO A 170 20.93 -9.41 14.63
C PRO A 170 19.95 -9.21 13.47
N THR A 171 20.46 -8.85 12.28
CA THR A 171 19.62 -8.46 11.13
C THR A 171 19.78 -9.44 9.98
N SER A 172 18.66 -9.99 9.51
CA SER A 172 18.59 -10.80 8.28
C SER A 172 18.07 -9.98 7.11
N TYR A 173 18.65 -10.16 5.93
CA TYR A 173 18.25 -9.45 4.71
C TYR A 173 17.52 -10.38 3.74
N ILE A 174 16.39 -9.90 3.22
CA ILE A 174 15.70 -10.45 2.06
C ILE A 174 15.73 -9.37 0.98
N VAL A 175 16.39 -9.65 -0.15
CA VAL A 175 16.66 -8.67 -1.19
C VAL A 175 16.07 -9.15 -2.50
N THR A 176 15.20 -8.35 -3.09
CA THR A 176 14.78 -8.52 -4.49
C THR A 176 15.80 -7.81 -5.38
N ASP A 177 16.54 -8.58 -6.19
CA ASP A 177 17.59 -8.07 -7.07
C ASP A 177 17.30 -8.39 -8.54
N PRO A 178 16.47 -7.56 -9.22
CA PRO A 178 16.08 -7.81 -10.61
C PRO A 178 17.27 -7.84 -11.59
N LYS A 179 18.38 -7.15 -11.26
CA LYS A 179 19.57 -7.07 -12.12
C LYS A 179 20.62 -8.13 -11.79
N GLY A 180 20.52 -8.79 -10.64
CA GLY A 180 21.50 -9.77 -10.16
C GLY A 180 22.88 -9.18 -9.82
N THR A 181 23.00 -7.85 -9.71
CA THR A 181 24.29 -7.17 -9.47
C THR A 181 24.61 -7.04 -7.99
N LEU A 182 23.60 -6.95 -7.12
CA LEU A 182 23.81 -6.65 -5.70
C LEU A 182 24.59 -7.77 -5.00
N ILE A 183 24.31 -9.02 -5.33
CA ILE A 183 25.02 -10.15 -4.74
C ILE A 183 26.48 -10.22 -5.18
N LEU A 184 26.78 -9.84 -6.42
CA LEU A 184 28.16 -9.80 -6.94
C LEU A 184 28.98 -8.73 -6.23
N GLU A 185 28.35 -7.59 -5.93
CA GLU A 185 29.00 -6.42 -5.35
C GLU A 185 29.11 -6.50 -3.81
N THR A 186 28.09 -7.03 -3.13
CA THR A 186 28.02 -7.05 -1.65
C THR A 186 28.20 -8.45 -1.03
N GLY A 187 28.11 -9.52 -1.83
CA GLY A 187 28.11 -10.90 -1.31
C GLY A 187 29.38 -11.29 -0.56
N LYS A 188 30.57 -10.91 -1.07
CA LYS A 188 31.84 -11.18 -0.37
C LYS A 188 31.92 -10.50 0.99
N MET A 189 31.38 -9.29 1.11
CA MET A 189 31.30 -8.58 2.39
C MET A 189 30.35 -9.30 3.35
N LEU A 190 29.15 -9.67 2.89
CA LEU A 190 28.19 -10.42 3.72
C LEU A 190 28.78 -11.76 4.20
N GLN A 191 29.53 -12.48 3.36
CA GLN A 191 30.24 -13.71 3.77
C GLN A 191 31.28 -13.45 4.86
N ARG A 192 32.02 -12.33 4.80
CA ARG A 192 32.98 -11.94 5.85
C ARG A 192 32.28 -11.69 7.19
N TYR A 193 31.09 -11.09 7.14
CA TYR A 193 30.19 -10.93 8.29
C TYR A 193 29.40 -12.21 8.66
N LYS A 194 29.82 -13.38 8.14
CA LYS A 194 29.28 -14.71 8.47
C LYS A 194 27.80 -14.90 8.14
N TYR A 195 27.27 -14.14 7.18
CA TYR A 195 25.92 -14.37 6.67
C TYR A 195 25.82 -15.70 5.90
N ARG A 196 24.76 -16.46 6.17
CA ARG A 196 24.35 -17.59 5.32
C ARG A 196 23.60 -17.06 4.11
N ILE A 197 24.31 -16.89 3.00
CA ILE A 197 23.72 -16.39 1.76
C ILE A 197 22.91 -17.50 1.08
N LYS A 198 21.67 -17.18 0.71
CA LYS A 198 20.81 -18.02 -0.13
C LYS A 198 20.37 -17.23 -1.36
N VAL A 199 20.46 -17.86 -2.54
CA VAL A 199 20.11 -17.22 -3.82
C VAL A 199 19.03 -18.03 -4.52
N LEU A 200 17.87 -17.41 -4.72
CA LEU A 200 16.80 -17.92 -5.58
C LEU A 200 16.85 -17.15 -6.90
N ASN A 201 17.29 -17.81 -7.96
CA ASN A 201 17.31 -17.25 -9.30
C ASN A 201 16.25 -17.94 -10.17
N THR A 202 15.22 -17.18 -10.55
CA THR A 202 14.09 -17.66 -11.37
C THR A 202 14.32 -17.51 -12.88
N ILE A 203 15.42 -16.86 -13.30
CA ILE A 203 15.81 -16.70 -14.71
C ILE A 203 16.78 -17.82 -15.11
N ASN A 204 17.83 -18.04 -14.31
CA ASN A 204 18.82 -19.08 -14.55
C ASN A 204 18.87 -20.06 -13.37
N PHE A 205 18.12 -21.16 -13.52
CA PHE A 205 18.04 -22.21 -12.51
C PHE A 205 19.38 -22.90 -12.22
N LYS A 206 20.35 -22.89 -13.15
CA LYS A 206 21.70 -23.44 -12.89
C LYS A 206 22.47 -22.62 -11.83
N LYS A 207 22.14 -21.34 -11.68
CA LYS A 207 22.71 -20.42 -10.68
C LYS A 207 21.79 -20.20 -9.48
N SER A 208 20.76 -21.04 -9.33
CA SER A 208 19.77 -20.96 -8.26
C SER A 208 20.03 -22.06 -7.23
N MET A 209 19.81 -21.76 -5.95
CA MET A 209 19.79 -22.78 -4.90
C MET A 209 18.50 -23.62 -4.93
N LYS A 210 17.58 -23.31 -5.85
CA LYS A 210 16.26 -23.92 -6.04
C LYS A 210 15.38 -23.73 -4.79
N TYR A 211 14.07 -23.92 -4.97
CA TYR A 211 13.10 -23.77 -3.90
C TYR A 211 11.93 -24.70 -4.19
N ASN A 212 11.57 -25.51 -3.19
CA ASN A 212 10.38 -26.35 -3.22
C ASN A 212 9.50 -25.96 -2.03
N PRO A 213 8.31 -25.34 -2.24
CA PRO A 213 7.46 -24.90 -1.12
C PRO A 213 6.89 -26.06 -0.31
N PHE A 214 6.74 -27.26 -0.90
CA PHE A 214 6.22 -28.43 -0.20
C PHE A 214 7.09 -28.83 1.00
N ALA A 215 8.41 -28.63 0.91
CA ALA A 215 9.35 -28.87 2.01
C ALA A 215 9.15 -27.95 3.23
N TYR A 216 8.34 -26.88 3.07
CA TYR A 216 8.06 -25.90 4.12
C TYR A 216 6.61 -25.98 4.63
N LEU A 217 5.78 -26.88 4.08
CA LEU A 217 4.42 -27.11 4.57
C LEU A 217 4.48 -27.88 5.90
N ARG A 218 3.89 -27.31 6.95
CA ARG A 218 3.80 -27.92 8.30
C ARG A 218 2.37 -28.12 8.76
N SER A 219 1.41 -27.47 8.11
CA SER A 219 0.01 -27.49 8.50
C SER A 219 -0.89 -27.18 7.30
N GLU A 220 -2.16 -27.53 7.41
CA GLU A 220 -3.20 -27.17 6.43
C GLU A 220 -3.29 -25.64 6.20
N LYS A 221 -3.00 -24.84 7.23
CA LYS A 221 -2.93 -23.38 7.12
C LYS A 221 -1.84 -22.95 6.14
N ASP A 222 -0.73 -23.68 6.07
CA ASP A 222 0.36 -23.37 5.15
C ASP A 222 0.01 -23.77 3.70
N ILE A 223 -0.78 -24.83 3.51
CA ILE A 223 -1.37 -25.18 2.21
C ILE A 223 -2.22 -24.00 1.71
N LEU A 224 -3.14 -23.51 2.54
CA LEU A 224 -3.98 -22.36 2.19
C LEU A 224 -3.15 -21.11 1.89
N LYS A 225 -2.07 -20.83 2.65
CA LYS A 225 -1.16 -19.72 2.35
C LYS A 225 -0.48 -19.89 1.00
N LEU A 226 0.01 -21.10 0.67
CA LEU A 226 0.65 -21.39 -0.60
C LEU A 226 -0.34 -21.18 -1.76
N VAL A 227 -1.55 -21.73 -1.66
CA VAL A 227 -2.61 -21.57 -2.66
C VAL A 227 -2.97 -20.09 -2.86
N ASN A 228 -3.20 -19.34 -1.78
CA ASN A 228 -3.49 -17.91 -1.87
C ASN A 228 -2.34 -17.14 -2.53
N THR A 229 -1.09 -17.54 -2.25
CA THR A 229 0.10 -16.93 -2.86
C THR A 229 0.15 -17.20 -4.36
N ILE A 230 -0.13 -18.43 -4.79
CA ILE A 230 -0.18 -18.78 -6.23
C ILE A 230 -1.26 -17.94 -6.93
N ILE A 231 -2.49 -17.96 -6.42
CA ILE A 231 -3.63 -17.24 -7.01
C ILE A 231 -3.39 -15.73 -7.03
N ALA A 232 -2.83 -15.15 -5.97
CA ALA A 232 -2.54 -13.71 -5.93
C ALA A 232 -1.51 -13.29 -6.99
N ASN A 233 -0.57 -14.17 -7.35
CA ASN A 233 0.47 -13.88 -8.34
C ASN A 233 0.09 -14.26 -9.79
N THR A 234 -1.02 -14.97 -10.01
CA THR A 234 -1.56 -15.28 -11.35
C THR A 234 -2.63 -14.29 -11.81
N LYS A 235 -3.21 -13.51 -10.88
CA LYS A 235 -4.10 -12.39 -11.18
C LYS A 235 -3.32 -11.28 -11.89
N GLY A 236 -3.85 -10.78 -13.00
CA GLY A 236 -3.23 -9.67 -13.73
C GLY A 236 -3.44 -8.35 -12.99
N ASP A 237 -2.48 -7.42 -13.09
CA ASP A 237 -2.63 -6.05 -12.57
C ASP A 237 -3.85 -5.38 -13.24
N GLY A 238 -4.96 -5.23 -12.50
CA GLY A 238 -6.14 -4.50 -12.95
C GLY A 238 -7.50 -5.20 -12.80
N GLU A 239 -7.55 -6.50 -12.50
CA GLU A 239 -8.82 -7.17 -12.17
C GLU A 239 -9.27 -6.76 -10.76
N LYS A 240 -10.22 -5.83 -10.68
CA LYS A 240 -10.82 -5.40 -9.41
C LYS A 240 -11.46 -6.61 -8.72
N SER A 241 -11.21 -6.67 -7.42
CA SER A 241 -11.66 -7.65 -6.44
C SER A 241 -13.18 -7.79 -6.36
N GLY A 242 -13.76 -8.60 -7.22
CA GLY A 242 -14.88 -9.46 -6.84
C GLY A 242 -14.31 -10.79 -6.37
N GLU A 243 -14.88 -11.41 -5.32
CA GLU A 243 -14.63 -12.83 -5.06
C GLU A 243 -15.32 -13.65 -6.16
N ASP A 244 -14.72 -13.65 -7.35
CA ASP A 244 -15.21 -14.38 -8.49
C ASP A 244 -15.41 -15.84 -8.09
N PHE A 245 -16.56 -16.39 -8.43
CA PHE A 245 -16.90 -17.79 -8.20
C PHE A 245 -15.77 -18.71 -8.68
N TRP A 246 -15.16 -18.35 -9.81
CA TRP A 246 -14.01 -19.04 -10.39
C TRP A 246 -12.78 -19.05 -9.48
N VAL A 247 -12.49 -17.94 -8.78
CA VAL A 247 -11.38 -17.85 -7.82
C VAL A 247 -11.63 -18.74 -6.61
N LYS A 248 -12.89 -18.89 -6.18
CA LYS A 248 -13.25 -19.80 -5.08
C LYS A 248 -13.08 -21.26 -5.49
N ALA A 249 -13.56 -21.62 -6.68
CA ALA A 249 -13.38 -22.96 -7.24
C ALA A 249 -11.90 -23.30 -7.43
N GLU A 250 -11.12 -22.38 -8.02
CA GLU A 250 -9.66 -22.51 -8.19
C GLU A 250 -8.94 -22.75 -6.85
N LYS A 251 -9.31 -21.98 -5.83
CA LYS A 251 -8.74 -22.11 -4.49
C LYS A 251 -9.06 -23.46 -3.86
N LEU A 252 -10.31 -23.92 -3.94
CA LEU A 252 -10.69 -25.23 -3.41
C LEU A 252 -9.93 -26.35 -4.14
N TYR A 253 -9.82 -26.23 -5.46
CA TYR A 253 -9.14 -27.19 -6.31
C TYR A 253 -7.65 -27.32 -5.99
N TYR A 254 -6.89 -26.20 -6.01
CA TYR A 254 -5.47 -26.24 -5.64
C TYR A 254 -5.26 -26.69 -4.20
N THR A 255 -6.16 -26.34 -3.28
CA THR A 255 -6.05 -26.81 -1.88
C THR A 255 -6.22 -28.33 -1.80
N ALA A 256 -7.14 -28.90 -2.58
CA ALA A 256 -7.33 -30.34 -2.66
C ALA A 256 -6.09 -31.04 -3.23
N LEU A 257 -5.59 -30.58 -4.39
CA LEU A 257 -4.42 -31.19 -5.04
C LEU A 257 -3.15 -31.11 -4.19
N ILE A 258 -2.83 -29.91 -3.66
CA ILE A 258 -1.66 -29.73 -2.81
C ILE A 258 -1.80 -30.52 -1.50
N GLY A 259 -3.03 -30.60 -0.96
CA GLY A 259 -3.35 -31.46 0.17
C GLY A 259 -3.06 -32.93 -0.14
N TYR A 260 -3.56 -33.43 -1.27
CA TYR A 260 -3.31 -34.81 -1.71
C TYR A 260 -1.82 -35.11 -1.81
N ILE A 261 -1.06 -34.27 -2.51
CA ILE A 261 0.38 -34.44 -2.68
C ILE A 261 1.10 -34.41 -1.33
N TRP A 262 0.72 -33.50 -0.42
CA TRP A 262 1.41 -33.36 0.86
C TRP A 262 1.18 -34.56 1.80
N TYR A 263 -0.04 -35.10 1.83
CA TYR A 263 -0.41 -36.22 2.70
C TYR A 263 -0.06 -37.60 2.11
N GLU A 264 -0.37 -37.85 0.83
CA GLU A 264 -0.32 -39.20 0.26
C GLU A 264 0.88 -39.44 -0.67
N ALA A 265 1.44 -38.41 -1.32
CA ALA A 265 2.53 -38.62 -2.27
C ALA A 265 3.86 -38.97 -1.56
N PRO A 266 4.73 -39.79 -2.19
CA PRO A 266 6.12 -39.98 -1.75
C PRO A 266 6.89 -38.67 -1.62
N GLU A 267 7.90 -38.63 -0.74
CA GLU A 267 8.66 -37.40 -0.45
C GLU A 267 9.36 -36.79 -1.68
N ASP A 268 9.77 -37.60 -2.64
CA ASP A 268 10.37 -37.17 -3.91
C ASP A 268 9.34 -36.57 -4.89
N GLU A 269 8.08 -37.00 -4.79
CA GLU A 269 6.94 -36.50 -5.57
C GLU A 269 6.26 -35.27 -4.93
N LYS A 270 6.66 -34.84 -3.73
CA LYS A 270 6.14 -33.62 -3.09
C LYS A 270 6.70 -32.36 -3.73
N ASN A 271 6.32 -32.07 -4.97
CA ASN A 271 6.87 -30.96 -5.74
C ASN A 271 5.85 -30.38 -6.76
N PHE A 272 6.21 -29.27 -7.40
CA PHE A 272 5.34 -28.61 -8.38
C PHE A 272 5.17 -29.38 -9.70
N THR A 273 6.10 -30.25 -10.06
CA THR A 273 5.96 -31.09 -11.25
C THR A 273 4.76 -32.01 -11.10
N THR A 274 4.65 -32.70 -9.95
CA THR A 274 3.49 -33.55 -9.63
C THR A 274 2.18 -32.75 -9.61
N LEU A 275 2.20 -31.54 -9.06
CA LEU A 275 1.01 -30.66 -9.09
C LEU A 275 0.60 -30.34 -10.53
N LEU A 276 1.55 -30.02 -11.41
CA LEU A 276 1.26 -29.74 -12.83
C LEU A 276 0.79 -30.99 -13.57
N GLU A 277 1.36 -32.15 -13.28
CA GLU A 277 0.94 -33.43 -13.86
C GLU A 277 -0.49 -33.78 -13.45
N MET A 278 -0.85 -33.63 -12.16
CA MET A 278 -2.23 -33.78 -11.70
C MET A 278 -3.17 -32.82 -12.43
N ILE A 279 -2.79 -31.53 -12.56
CA ILE A 279 -3.60 -30.54 -13.28
C ILE A 279 -3.80 -30.93 -14.74
N ASN A 280 -2.75 -31.40 -15.42
CA ASN A 280 -2.83 -31.83 -16.82
C ASN A 280 -3.67 -33.12 -16.98
N ALA A 281 -3.67 -33.99 -15.98
CA ALA A 281 -4.47 -35.21 -15.96
C ALA A 281 -5.95 -34.95 -15.64
N SER A 282 -6.33 -33.73 -15.23
CA SER A 282 -7.71 -33.37 -14.89
C SER A 282 -8.51 -32.90 -16.11
N GLU A 283 -8.55 -33.74 -17.13
CA GLU A 283 -9.40 -33.53 -18.30
C GLU A 283 -10.87 -33.49 -17.89
N ALA A 284 -11.66 -32.64 -18.54
CA ALA A 284 -13.10 -32.62 -18.39
C ALA A 284 -13.75 -32.67 -19.77
N ARG A 285 -14.79 -33.50 -19.89
CA ARG A 285 -15.63 -33.63 -21.08
C ARG A 285 -16.98 -33.00 -20.81
N GLU A 286 -17.46 -32.19 -21.75
CA GLU A 286 -18.73 -31.46 -21.61
C GLU A 286 -19.91 -32.27 -22.14
N ASP A 287 -19.62 -33.29 -22.92
CA ASP A 287 -20.53 -34.20 -23.62
C ASP A 287 -20.78 -35.51 -22.84
N ASP A 288 -20.10 -35.71 -21.72
CA ASP A 288 -20.17 -36.91 -20.89
C ASP A 288 -20.06 -36.51 -19.41
N GLU A 289 -21.20 -36.36 -18.74
CA GLU A 289 -21.27 -35.99 -17.32
C GLU A 289 -20.71 -37.08 -16.38
N ASP A 290 -20.69 -38.33 -16.85
CA ASP A 290 -20.16 -39.48 -16.10
C ASP A 290 -18.66 -39.69 -16.32
N PHE A 291 -18.02 -38.85 -17.14
CA PHE A 291 -16.58 -38.96 -17.41
C PHE A 291 -15.76 -38.63 -16.16
N GLN A 292 -15.05 -39.64 -15.65
CA GLN A 292 -14.09 -39.50 -14.57
C GLN A 292 -12.66 -39.43 -15.13
N ASN A 293 -11.93 -38.37 -14.77
CA ASN A 293 -10.52 -38.27 -15.10
C ASN A 293 -9.64 -39.04 -14.07
N PRO A 294 -8.35 -39.27 -14.37
CA PRO A 294 -7.46 -39.93 -13.42
C PRO A 294 -7.41 -39.30 -12.02
N VAL A 295 -7.57 -37.99 -11.90
CA VAL A 295 -7.57 -37.30 -10.61
C VAL A 295 -8.87 -37.56 -9.84
N ASP A 296 -10.02 -37.62 -10.51
CA ASP A 296 -11.30 -38.03 -9.92
C ASP A 296 -11.19 -39.41 -9.28
N LEU A 297 -10.68 -40.37 -10.04
CA LEU A 297 -10.45 -41.74 -9.56
C LEU A 297 -9.46 -41.80 -8.39
N MET A 298 -8.45 -40.92 -8.36
CA MET A 298 -7.50 -40.83 -7.24
C MET A 298 -8.18 -40.33 -5.96
N PHE A 299 -9.06 -39.33 -6.07
CA PHE A 299 -9.80 -38.81 -4.91
C PHE A 299 -10.89 -39.77 -4.43
N GLU A 300 -11.55 -40.51 -5.33
CA GLU A 300 -12.52 -41.55 -4.97
C GLU A 300 -11.85 -42.68 -4.18
N ARG A 301 -10.70 -43.19 -4.64
CA ARG A 301 -9.95 -44.21 -3.89
C ARG A 301 -9.47 -43.70 -2.53
N LEU A 302 -9.09 -42.43 -2.44
CA LEU A 302 -8.70 -41.84 -1.18
C LEU A 302 -9.91 -41.67 -0.24
N GLU A 303 -11.08 -41.33 -0.78
CA GLU A 303 -12.33 -41.24 -0.05
C GLU A 303 -12.78 -42.60 0.49
N GLU A 304 -12.67 -43.67 -0.29
CA GLU A 304 -12.97 -45.03 0.17
C GLU A 304 -12.10 -45.44 1.37
N LYS A 305 -10.86 -44.97 1.41
CA LYS A 305 -9.89 -45.25 2.47
C LYS A 305 -10.09 -44.35 3.70
N ASP A 306 -10.27 -43.04 3.49
CA ASP A 306 -10.48 -42.04 4.53
C ASP A 306 -11.44 -40.93 4.05
N PRO A 307 -12.75 -41.05 4.33
CA PRO A 307 -13.75 -40.05 3.93
C PRO A 307 -13.53 -38.68 4.59
N GLU A 308 -12.88 -38.65 5.75
CA GLU A 308 -12.67 -37.43 6.55
C GLU A 308 -11.34 -36.73 6.21
N HIS A 309 -10.59 -37.26 5.24
CA HIS A 309 -9.31 -36.73 4.80
C HIS A 309 -9.43 -35.27 4.31
N PHE A 310 -8.49 -34.41 4.70
CA PHE A 310 -8.51 -32.99 4.38
C PHE A 310 -8.63 -32.73 2.87
N ALA A 311 -7.83 -33.43 2.06
CA ALA A 311 -7.83 -33.25 0.62
C ALA A 311 -9.18 -33.64 -0.03
N VAL A 312 -9.78 -34.74 0.43
CA VAL A 312 -11.09 -35.23 -0.05
C VAL A 312 -12.19 -34.23 0.25
N LYS A 313 -12.23 -33.69 1.48
CA LYS A 313 -13.20 -32.66 1.87
C LYS A 313 -13.11 -31.40 1.00
N GLN A 314 -11.90 -30.96 0.64
CA GLN A 314 -11.74 -29.81 -0.26
C GLN A 314 -12.15 -30.17 -1.69
N TYR A 315 -11.85 -31.39 -2.15
CA TYR A 315 -12.22 -31.86 -3.48
C TYR A 315 -13.74 -31.97 -3.67
N LYS A 316 -14.46 -32.52 -2.69
CA LYS A 316 -15.92 -32.55 -2.69
C LYS A 316 -16.53 -31.15 -2.76
N LYS A 317 -16.01 -30.22 -1.95
CA LYS A 317 -16.45 -28.81 -1.99
C LYS A 317 -16.16 -28.18 -3.36
N TYR A 318 -15.03 -28.51 -3.97
CA TYR A 318 -14.71 -28.08 -5.33
C TYR A 318 -15.73 -28.65 -6.34
N LYS A 319 -16.00 -29.96 -6.33
CA LYS A 319 -16.98 -30.59 -7.24
C LYS A 319 -18.39 -30.01 -7.07
N LEU A 320 -18.83 -29.78 -5.83
CA LEU A 320 -20.10 -29.10 -5.54
C LEU A 320 -20.13 -27.66 -6.05
N ALA A 321 -19.02 -26.93 -5.95
CA ALA A 321 -18.92 -25.58 -6.48
C ALA A 321 -18.87 -25.59 -8.01
N ALA A 322 -18.05 -26.46 -8.62
CA ALA A 322 -17.83 -26.54 -10.06
C ALA A 322 -18.98 -27.17 -10.84
N GLY A 323 -19.83 -27.97 -10.19
CA GLY A 323 -21.03 -28.61 -10.77
C GLY A 323 -22.09 -27.62 -11.30
N VAL A 324 -21.87 -26.31 -11.18
CA VAL A 324 -22.71 -25.28 -11.80
C VAL A 324 -22.16 -24.79 -13.15
N VAL A 325 -20.86 -24.88 -13.46
CA VAL A 325 -20.32 -24.52 -14.79
C VAL A 325 -18.97 -25.22 -15.07
N CYS A 326 -18.91 -26.02 -16.14
CA CYS A 326 -17.82 -26.89 -16.54
C CYS A 326 -16.42 -26.24 -16.73
N SER A 327 -15.47 -26.77 -15.93
CA SER A 327 -14.07 -27.18 -16.12
C SER A 327 -13.17 -26.80 -17.33
N LYS A 328 -13.52 -25.97 -18.32
CA LYS A 328 -12.56 -25.59 -19.40
C LYS A 328 -11.83 -24.26 -19.20
N ARG A 329 -12.39 -23.31 -18.45
CA ARG A 329 -11.82 -21.94 -18.37
C ARG A 329 -10.67 -21.80 -17.38
N LEU A 330 -10.64 -22.63 -16.33
CA LEU A 330 -9.65 -22.56 -15.25
C LEU A 330 -8.22 -22.91 -15.72
N LEU A 331 -8.06 -23.93 -16.57
CA LEU A 331 -6.74 -24.32 -17.09
C LEU A 331 -6.20 -23.35 -18.16
N ASN A 332 -7.05 -22.86 -19.06
CA ASN A 332 -6.61 -21.98 -20.15
C ASN A 332 -6.20 -20.58 -19.68
N GLN A 333 -6.79 -20.04 -18.60
CA GLN A 333 -6.35 -18.77 -18.02
C GLN A 333 -5.04 -18.89 -17.22
N ALA A 334 -4.81 -20.01 -16.52
CA ALA A 334 -3.60 -20.23 -15.72
C ALA A 334 -2.36 -20.57 -16.58
N VAL A 335 -2.52 -21.39 -17.62
CA VAL A 335 -1.42 -21.82 -18.50
C VAL A 335 -1.12 -20.79 -19.59
N GLY A 336 -2.16 -20.15 -20.16
CA GLY A 336 -2.01 -19.17 -21.23
C GLY A 336 -1.28 -17.88 -20.82
N LYS A 337 -1.32 -17.51 -19.54
CA LYS A 337 -0.58 -16.35 -19.01
C LYS A 337 0.91 -16.65 -18.73
N SER A 338 1.29 -17.92 -18.56
CA SER A 338 2.68 -18.34 -18.30
C SER A 338 3.53 -18.46 -19.58
N LEU A 339 2.90 -18.76 -20.72
CA LEU A 339 3.57 -18.93 -22.02
C LEU A 339 3.52 -17.64 -22.88
N ARG A 340 3.97 -16.50 -22.34
CA ARG A 340 4.34 -15.34 -23.19
C ARG A 340 5.77 -15.48 -23.71
N THR A 341 6.05 -16.57 -24.42
CA THR A 341 7.23 -16.69 -25.28
C THR A 341 6.92 -17.62 -26.44
N HIS A 342 6.52 -17.03 -27.57
CA HIS A 342 6.97 -17.32 -28.93
C HIS A 342 5.92 -16.92 -29.96
N ASN A 343 6.29 -15.95 -30.81
CA ASN A 343 5.57 -15.58 -32.02
C ASN A 343 5.47 -16.78 -32.95
N LEU A 344 4.29 -17.38 -33.07
CA LEU A 344 3.95 -18.25 -34.19
C LEU A 344 3.14 -17.44 -35.21
N LYS A 345 3.72 -17.25 -36.39
CA LYS A 345 3.01 -16.69 -37.56
C LYS A 345 1.88 -17.64 -37.95
N PRO A 346 0.66 -17.16 -38.25
CA PRO A 346 -0.43 -18.03 -38.66
C PRO A 346 -0.17 -18.57 -40.09
N LYS A 347 -0.16 -19.89 -40.24
CA LYS A 347 -0.24 -20.57 -41.55
C LYS A 347 -1.71 -20.75 -41.93
N LYS A 348 -2.05 -20.34 -43.17
CA LYS A 348 -3.32 -20.65 -43.83
C LYS A 348 -3.44 -22.15 -44.11
N ARG A 349 -4.55 -22.78 -43.69
CA ARG A 349 -5.50 -23.51 -44.57
C ARG A 349 -6.54 -24.32 -43.79
N ALA A 350 -7.76 -24.28 -44.37
CA ALA A 350 -8.75 -25.36 -44.57
C ALA A 350 -10.06 -25.20 -43.79
N GLN A 351 -11.07 -24.71 -44.52
CA GLN A 351 -12.49 -24.83 -44.20
C GLN A 351 -12.88 -26.31 -44.03
N VAL A 352 -13.51 -26.62 -42.91
CA VAL A 352 -14.38 -27.79 -42.77
C VAL A 352 -15.67 -27.28 -42.14
N MET A 353 -16.78 -27.35 -42.88
CA MET A 353 -18.12 -27.04 -42.38
C MET A 353 -18.51 -28.00 -41.25
N ARG A 354 -19.04 -27.47 -40.14
CA ARG A 354 -19.89 -28.22 -39.20
C ARG A 354 -21.07 -27.38 -38.74
N LYS A 355 -22.26 -27.97 -38.89
CA LYS A 355 -23.56 -27.55 -38.35
C LYS A 355 -23.52 -27.47 -36.83
N ASN A 356 -23.54 -26.25 -36.31
CA ASN A 356 -24.32 -25.76 -35.18
C ASN A 356 -23.96 -24.27 -35.12
N GLU A 357 -24.67 -23.44 -35.87
CA GLU A 357 -24.37 -22.01 -35.98
C GLU A 357 -24.80 -21.32 -34.68
N LYS A 358 -23.97 -21.45 -33.65
CA LYS A 358 -24.03 -20.60 -32.47
C LYS A 358 -23.83 -19.15 -32.91
N ILE A 359 -24.48 -18.22 -32.22
CA ILE A 359 -24.49 -16.80 -32.58
C ILE A 359 -23.28 -16.08 -31.98
N THR A 360 -22.80 -15.07 -32.70
CA THR A 360 -21.92 -14.03 -32.17
C THR A 360 -22.80 -12.90 -31.65
N ALA A 361 -22.99 -12.82 -30.34
CA ALA A 361 -23.76 -11.78 -29.68
C ALA A 361 -22.93 -10.48 -29.60
N LEU A 362 -23.43 -9.40 -30.19
CA LEU A 362 -22.88 -8.05 -30.06
C LEU A 362 -23.82 -7.26 -29.14
N TYR A 363 -23.31 -6.77 -28.01
CA TYR A 363 -24.14 -6.04 -27.04
C TYR A 363 -23.77 -4.56 -26.97
N GLU A 364 -24.74 -3.72 -27.32
CA GLU A 364 -24.61 -2.26 -27.28
C GLU A 364 -25.49 -1.66 -26.20
N ARG A 365 -24.95 -0.65 -25.49
CA ARG A 365 -25.73 0.09 -24.50
C ARG A 365 -25.38 1.57 -24.49
N LEU A 366 -26.41 2.41 -24.51
CA LEU A 366 -26.29 3.84 -24.27
C LEU A 366 -27.01 4.18 -22.95
N SER A 367 -26.29 4.79 -22.01
CA SER A 367 -26.88 5.14 -20.71
C SER A 367 -27.66 6.44 -20.79
N ARG A 368 -28.74 6.56 -20.00
CA ARG A 368 -29.45 7.82 -19.81
C ARG A 368 -28.54 8.95 -19.29
N ASP A 369 -27.57 8.61 -18.44
CA ASP A 369 -26.59 9.58 -17.90
C ASP A 369 -25.60 10.11 -18.94
N ASP A 370 -25.48 9.43 -20.08
CA ASP A 370 -24.60 9.85 -21.17
C ASP A 370 -25.25 10.95 -22.04
N PHE A 371 -26.54 11.27 -21.83
CA PHE A 371 -27.26 12.34 -22.52
C PHE A 371 -26.86 13.76 -22.06
N GLY A 372 -26.11 13.93 -20.97
CA GLY A 372 -25.81 15.24 -20.37
C GLY A 372 -24.36 15.70 -20.39
N LYS A 373 -23.46 15.04 -21.14
CA LYS A 373 -22.07 15.49 -21.27
C LYS A 373 -21.93 16.45 -22.45
N ASP A 374 -21.49 17.68 -22.18
CA ASP A 374 -21.37 18.83 -23.10
C ASP A 374 -20.27 18.69 -24.17
N ASP A 375 -19.88 17.47 -24.54
CA ASP A 375 -18.78 17.20 -25.47
C ASP A 375 -19.30 16.41 -26.67
N ASP A 376 -19.56 17.11 -27.78
CA ASP A 376 -20.19 16.55 -28.98
C ASP A 376 -19.43 15.34 -29.55
N GLN A 377 -18.09 15.33 -29.44
CA GLN A 377 -17.25 14.19 -29.82
C GLN A 377 -17.50 12.94 -28.96
N GLN A 378 -17.77 13.13 -27.66
CA GLN A 378 -18.01 12.02 -26.73
C GLN A 378 -19.43 11.48 -26.88
N ARG A 379 -20.40 12.32 -27.29
CA ARG A 379 -21.75 11.90 -27.72
C ARG A 379 -21.70 11.04 -28.98
N GLU A 380 -20.98 11.47 -30.02
CA GLU A 380 -20.84 10.67 -31.25
C GLU A 380 -20.18 9.31 -30.97
N SER A 381 -19.07 9.27 -30.23
CA SER A 381 -18.34 8.02 -29.89
C SER A 381 -19.17 7.00 -29.09
N ASN A 382 -20.14 7.47 -28.31
CA ASN A 382 -20.99 6.62 -27.47
C ASN A 382 -22.35 6.31 -28.09
N SER A 383 -22.69 6.90 -29.24
CA SER A 383 -23.92 6.55 -29.96
C SER A 383 -24.01 5.04 -30.23
N ILE A 384 -25.21 4.48 -30.15
CA ILE A 384 -25.46 3.06 -30.44
C ILE A 384 -24.95 2.69 -31.84
N SER A 385 -25.15 3.57 -32.83
CA SER A 385 -24.69 3.34 -34.21
C SER A 385 -23.17 3.16 -34.31
N ASN A 386 -22.39 3.97 -33.58
CA ASN A 386 -20.93 3.80 -33.55
C ASN A 386 -20.49 2.57 -32.77
N GLN A 387 -21.23 2.18 -31.72
CA GLN A 387 -20.96 0.92 -31.02
C GLN A 387 -21.19 -0.28 -31.93
N LYS A 388 -22.28 -0.30 -32.70
CA LYS A 388 -22.56 -1.37 -33.68
C LYS A 388 -21.46 -1.50 -34.72
N ALA A 389 -21.11 -0.40 -35.38
CA ALA A 389 -20.06 -0.40 -36.40
C ALA A 389 -18.70 -0.88 -35.86
N MET A 390 -18.36 -0.50 -34.62
CA MET A 390 -17.12 -0.95 -33.96
C MET A 390 -17.13 -2.45 -33.65
N LEU A 391 -18.27 -2.97 -33.17
CA LEU A 391 -18.41 -4.39 -32.83
C LEU A 391 -18.48 -5.26 -34.08
N GLU A 392 -19.13 -4.80 -35.14
CA GLU A 392 -19.16 -5.47 -36.45
C GLU A 392 -17.78 -5.52 -37.10
N ASP A 393 -17.03 -4.41 -37.12
CA ASP A 393 -15.65 -4.38 -37.65
C ASP A 393 -14.73 -5.30 -36.84
N PHE A 394 -14.90 -5.34 -35.51
CA PHE A 394 -14.16 -6.27 -34.66
C PHE A 394 -14.49 -7.73 -34.97
N ALA A 395 -15.78 -8.07 -35.06
CA ALA A 395 -16.24 -9.42 -35.41
C ALA A 395 -15.71 -9.85 -36.78
N ALA A 396 -15.78 -8.97 -37.78
CA ALA A 396 -15.26 -9.22 -39.12
C ALA A 396 -13.74 -9.47 -39.13
N ARG A 397 -12.96 -8.67 -38.40
CA ARG A 397 -11.49 -8.85 -38.28
C ARG A 397 -11.09 -10.15 -37.62
N GLN A 398 -11.88 -10.63 -36.65
CA GLN A 398 -11.65 -11.91 -35.97
C GLN A 398 -12.22 -13.11 -36.73
N GLY A 399 -12.98 -12.87 -37.80
CA GLY A 399 -13.65 -13.92 -38.57
C GLY A 399 -14.86 -14.53 -37.84
N PHE A 400 -15.45 -13.79 -36.89
CA PHE A 400 -16.68 -14.21 -36.22
C PHE A 400 -17.86 -14.08 -37.18
N THR A 401 -18.65 -15.16 -37.28
CA THR A 401 -19.81 -15.26 -38.17
C THR A 401 -21.10 -15.34 -37.35
N ASN A 402 -22.26 -15.23 -38.02
CA ASN A 402 -23.58 -15.33 -37.39
C ASN A 402 -23.83 -14.26 -36.31
N ILE A 403 -23.73 -12.99 -36.71
CA ILE A 403 -23.81 -11.83 -35.82
C ILE A 403 -25.27 -11.52 -35.42
N VAL A 404 -25.52 -11.36 -34.12
CA VAL A 404 -26.81 -10.93 -33.57
C VAL A 404 -26.59 -9.77 -32.61
N HIS A 405 -27.30 -8.67 -32.83
CA HIS A 405 -27.22 -7.47 -32.01
C HIS A 405 -28.25 -7.49 -30.88
N PHE A 406 -27.79 -7.12 -29.68
CA PHE A 406 -28.60 -6.89 -28.50
C PHE A 406 -28.37 -5.46 -28.04
N THR A 407 -29.40 -4.62 -28.10
CA THR A 407 -29.25 -3.18 -27.88
C THR A 407 -30.15 -2.72 -26.72
N ASP A 408 -29.57 -1.96 -25.78
CA ASP A 408 -30.31 -1.23 -24.74
C ASP A 408 -30.03 0.28 -24.86
N ASP A 409 -31.03 1.05 -25.31
CA ASP A 409 -30.93 2.50 -25.48
C ASP A 409 -31.63 3.26 -24.34
N GLY A 410 -30.96 4.24 -23.75
CA GLY A 410 -31.50 5.10 -22.70
C GLY A 410 -31.70 4.43 -21.33
N ILE A 411 -31.09 3.26 -21.08
CA ILE A 411 -31.26 2.50 -19.82
C ILE A 411 -29.98 2.56 -18.97
N SER A 412 -30.15 2.85 -17.67
CA SER A 412 -29.03 2.94 -16.71
C SER A 412 -28.23 1.65 -16.62
N GLY A 413 -26.92 1.78 -16.43
CA GLY A 413 -26.01 0.64 -16.20
C GLY A 413 -26.07 0.07 -14.77
N THR A 414 -26.87 0.67 -13.89
CA THR A 414 -27.10 0.19 -12.51
C THR A 414 -28.25 -0.80 -12.39
N CYS A 415 -29.08 -0.94 -13.44
CA CYS A 415 -30.18 -1.90 -13.50
C CYS A 415 -29.78 -3.08 -14.40
N PHE A 416 -29.96 -4.30 -13.93
CA PHE A 416 -29.71 -5.52 -14.70
C PHE A 416 -30.97 -6.09 -15.38
N ASP A 417 -32.15 -5.57 -15.02
CA ASP A 417 -33.43 -5.88 -15.68
C ASP A 417 -33.58 -5.00 -16.94
N ARG A 418 -32.84 -5.35 -18.00
CA ARG A 418 -32.81 -4.60 -19.27
C ARG A 418 -33.21 -5.53 -20.42
N PRO A 419 -34.12 -5.12 -21.32
CA PRO A 419 -34.65 -6.01 -22.35
C PRO A 419 -33.59 -6.63 -23.27
N GLY A 420 -32.63 -5.84 -23.76
CA GLY A 420 -31.56 -6.32 -24.62
C GLY A 420 -30.58 -7.24 -23.88
N PHE A 421 -30.22 -6.84 -22.65
CA PHE A 421 -29.36 -7.66 -21.79
C PHE A 421 -30.01 -9.00 -21.41
N LEU A 422 -31.28 -9.02 -21.03
CA LEU A 422 -31.99 -10.24 -20.66
C LEU A 422 -32.20 -11.17 -21.86
N ALA A 423 -32.53 -10.62 -23.04
CA ALA A 423 -32.63 -11.40 -24.27
C ALA A 423 -31.27 -12.04 -24.62
N MET A 424 -30.18 -11.30 -24.49
CA MET A 424 -28.82 -11.82 -24.67
C MET A 424 -28.50 -12.91 -23.66
N MET A 425 -28.75 -12.67 -22.38
CA MET A 425 -28.47 -13.63 -21.30
C MET A 425 -29.27 -14.92 -21.47
N LYS A 426 -30.52 -14.84 -21.95
CA LYS A 426 -31.33 -16.01 -22.27
C LYS A 426 -30.70 -16.89 -23.35
N GLU A 427 -30.13 -16.29 -24.40
CA GLU A 427 -29.42 -17.03 -25.45
C GLU A 427 -28.08 -17.59 -24.95
N VAL A 428 -27.40 -16.90 -24.03
CA VAL A 428 -26.21 -17.40 -23.35
C VAL A 428 -26.55 -18.61 -22.47
N GLU A 429 -27.61 -18.53 -21.67
CA GLU A 429 -28.09 -19.60 -20.80
C GLU A 429 -28.59 -20.82 -21.59
N ALA A 430 -29.19 -20.59 -22.76
CA ALA A 430 -29.58 -21.65 -23.69
C ALA A 430 -28.39 -22.32 -24.42
N GLY A 431 -27.16 -21.81 -24.24
CA GLY A 431 -25.95 -22.34 -24.88
C GLY A 431 -25.81 -22.00 -26.38
N ASN A 432 -26.63 -21.05 -26.86
CA ASN A 432 -26.72 -20.66 -28.27
C ASN A 432 -25.64 -19.65 -28.70
N VAL A 433 -24.95 -19.02 -27.77
CA VAL A 433 -23.92 -17.99 -28.05
C VAL A 433 -22.52 -18.60 -28.08
N GLU A 434 -21.75 -18.34 -29.15
CA GLU A 434 -20.34 -18.74 -29.28
C GLU A 434 -19.40 -17.63 -28.78
N TYR A 435 -19.67 -16.39 -29.20
CA TYR A 435 -18.87 -15.22 -28.89
C TYR A 435 -19.76 -14.08 -28.40
N LEU A 436 -19.38 -13.42 -27.31
CA LEU A 436 -20.02 -12.19 -26.83
C LEU A 436 -19.04 -11.03 -26.94
N CYS A 437 -19.39 -10.02 -27.73
CA CYS A 437 -18.57 -8.82 -27.91
C CYS A 437 -19.27 -7.59 -27.30
N ILE A 438 -18.51 -6.84 -26.52
CA ILE A 438 -18.91 -5.56 -25.91
C ILE A 438 -17.78 -4.55 -26.09
N LYS A 439 -18.11 -3.26 -26.21
CA LYS A 439 -17.11 -2.19 -26.33
C LYS A 439 -16.19 -2.14 -25.10
N ASP A 440 -16.80 -2.18 -23.91
CA ASP A 440 -16.12 -2.11 -22.63
C ASP A 440 -17.04 -2.64 -21.51
N MET A 441 -16.47 -2.98 -20.34
CA MET A 441 -17.21 -3.57 -19.22
C MET A 441 -18.31 -2.66 -18.64
N SER A 442 -18.26 -1.34 -18.87
CA SER A 442 -19.31 -0.44 -18.42
C SER A 442 -20.64 -0.66 -19.14
N ARG A 443 -20.64 -1.39 -20.27
CA ARG A 443 -21.86 -1.79 -20.97
C ARG A 443 -22.61 -2.87 -20.20
N MET A 444 -21.91 -3.85 -19.61
CA MET A 444 -22.54 -4.90 -18.80
C MET A 444 -23.08 -4.39 -17.47
N GLY A 445 -22.41 -3.46 -16.79
CA GLY A 445 -22.91 -2.88 -15.53
C GLY A 445 -21.98 -1.82 -14.95
N ARG A 446 -22.52 -0.92 -14.13
CA ARG A 446 -21.76 0.07 -13.37
C ARG A 446 -22.17 -0.04 -11.90
N ASP A 447 -21.36 -0.65 -11.05
CA ASP A 447 -21.47 -0.51 -9.60
C ASP A 447 -20.54 0.63 -9.15
N TYR A 448 -21.15 1.73 -8.69
CA TYR A 448 -20.42 2.76 -7.97
C TYR A 448 -20.22 2.26 -6.53
N LEU A 449 -18.97 1.98 -6.16
CA LEU A 449 -18.53 1.96 -4.76
C LEU A 449 -18.33 3.40 -4.27
#